data_AF-K9UNE6-F1
#
_entry.id   AF-K9UNE6-F1
#
_cell.length_a   1.000
_cell.length_b   1.000
_cell.length_c   1.000
_cell.angle_alpha   90.00
_cell.angle_beta   90.00
_cell.angle_gamma   90.00
#
_symmetry.space_group_name_H-M   'P 1'
#
loop_
_entity.id
_entity.type
_entity.pdbx_description
1 polymer ?
#
loop_
_entity_poly.entity_id
_entity_poly.type
_entity_poly.pdbx_seq_one_letter_code
_entity_poly.pdbx_strand_id
1 'polypeptide(L)'
;MTSFSLNIEVTFIDDATDESIGVTQIPANNLPDSFERDTIINLSGADWNVLNARPKTRAQYTKSKTLILWIRRIEMVNPHDILYSLPSICDPIPEVNDRDISGDELTIAEDDWRQFELISNKLADKVDKEIAKIRLINENAAVGVGWREMHIRKKPEIPIASNIALPHLASLLKVPNKSTGITYHGSRSLITDGYSLTLNDDFSVYGIAPNGRVQVIAIGQDSNISASVESIELLLQIARKFNLDLVHWCRCIRVSPDDPAFRSLLAQSE
;
A
#
# COMPACT_ATOMS: atom_id res chain seq x y z
N MET A 1 18.54 45.66 -29.99
CA MET A 1 19.10 44.31 -30.23
C MET A 1 17.93 43.36 -30.39
N THR A 2 17.67 42.93 -31.62
CA THR A 2 16.58 42.01 -31.95
C THR A 2 16.99 40.61 -31.48
N SER A 3 16.30 40.07 -30.47
CA SER A 3 16.50 38.69 -30.02
C SER A 3 16.02 37.75 -31.11
N PHE A 4 16.94 37.02 -31.75
CA PHE A 4 16.59 35.90 -32.62
C PHE A 4 16.16 34.73 -31.74
N SER A 5 14.87 34.43 -31.70
CA SER A 5 14.37 33.19 -31.12
C SER A 5 14.57 32.06 -32.11
N LEU A 6 15.50 31.13 -31.83
CA LEU A 6 15.61 29.89 -32.59
C LEU A 6 14.32 29.07 -32.36
N ASN A 7 13.61 28.74 -33.42
CA ASN A 7 12.46 27.84 -33.35
C ASN A 7 12.92 26.39 -33.50
N ILE A 8 12.33 25.52 -32.68
CA ILE A 8 12.54 24.06 -32.68
C ILE A 8 11.27 23.43 -33.24
N GLU A 9 11.44 22.53 -34.21
CA GLU A 9 10.36 21.67 -34.66
C GLU A 9 10.07 20.63 -33.59
N VAL A 10 8.88 20.69 -33.00
CA VAL A 10 8.44 19.79 -31.94
C VAL A 10 7.34 18.87 -32.48
N THR A 11 7.62 17.58 -32.50
CA THR A 11 6.66 16.51 -32.81
C THR A 11 6.11 15.93 -31.52
N PHE A 12 4.80 15.87 -31.40
CA PHE A 12 4.11 15.24 -30.27
C PHE A 12 3.61 13.87 -30.69
N ILE A 13 3.95 12.85 -29.90
CA ILE A 13 3.54 11.46 -30.08
C ILE A 13 2.72 11.06 -28.86
N ASP A 14 1.58 10.40 -29.07
CA ASP A 14 0.84 9.77 -28.00
C ASP A 14 1.62 8.56 -27.50
N ASP A 15 2.05 8.57 -26.23
CA ASP A 15 2.85 7.49 -25.66
C ASP A 15 2.12 6.14 -25.64
N ALA A 16 0.79 6.13 -25.59
CA ALA A 16 0.01 4.89 -25.52
C ALA A 16 -0.18 4.22 -26.89
N THR A 17 -0.26 5.01 -27.98
CA THR A 17 -0.54 4.50 -29.34
C THR A 17 0.64 4.62 -30.29
N ASP A 18 1.68 5.38 -29.92
CA ASP A 18 2.81 5.78 -30.77
C ASP A 18 2.38 6.55 -32.04
N GLU A 19 1.16 7.11 -32.04
CA GLU A 19 0.63 7.92 -33.13
C GLU A 19 1.05 9.39 -33.00
N SER A 20 1.34 10.04 -34.13
CA SER A 20 1.65 11.46 -34.16
C SER A 20 0.39 12.29 -33.90
N ILE A 21 0.38 13.02 -32.78
CA ILE A 21 -0.67 13.96 -32.41
C ILE A 21 -0.56 15.23 -33.26
N GLY A 22 0.68 15.66 -33.57
CA GLY A 22 0.93 16.83 -34.38
C GLY A 22 2.37 17.34 -34.33
N VAL A 23 2.66 18.32 -35.18
CA VAL A 23 3.97 18.98 -35.28
C VAL A 23 3.79 20.49 -35.20
N THR A 24 4.63 21.18 -34.43
CA THR A 24 4.62 22.64 -34.32
C THR A 24 6.03 23.21 -34.19
N GLN A 25 6.15 24.54 -34.24
CA GLN A 25 7.40 25.26 -34.05
C GLN A 25 7.36 26.03 -32.74
N ILE A 26 8.23 25.67 -31.79
CA ILE A 26 8.30 26.29 -30.46
C ILE A 26 9.64 27.02 -30.31
N PRO A 27 9.65 28.30 -29.88
CA PRO A 27 10.89 28.98 -29.53
C PRO A 27 11.68 28.18 -28.48
N ALA A 28 12.98 27.99 -28.69
CA ALA A 28 13.84 27.21 -27.78
C ALA A 28 13.79 27.73 -26.33
N ASN A 29 13.57 29.03 -26.13
CA ASN A 29 13.45 29.67 -24.82
C ASN A 29 12.14 29.33 -24.10
N ASN A 30 11.13 28.82 -24.81
CA ASN A 30 9.85 28.37 -24.25
C ASN A 30 9.85 26.87 -23.90
N LEU A 31 10.93 26.15 -24.22
CA LEU A 31 11.13 24.75 -23.87
C LEU A 31 12.06 24.64 -22.65
N PRO A 32 11.92 23.65 -21.76
CA PRO A 32 12.79 23.50 -20.59
C PRO A 32 14.24 23.15 -20.96
N ASP A 33 15.19 23.43 -20.06
CA ASP A 33 16.60 23.06 -20.27
C ASP A 33 16.81 21.54 -20.44
N SER A 34 15.98 20.74 -19.78
CA SER A 34 15.98 19.27 -19.84
C SER A 34 14.58 18.71 -19.62
N PHE A 35 14.27 17.60 -20.28
CA PHE A 35 13.06 16.78 -20.08
C PHE A 35 13.35 15.51 -19.25
N GLU A 36 14.44 15.49 -18.48
CA GLU A 36 14.74 14.38 -17.54
C GLU A 36 13.91 14.42 -16.25
N ARG A 37 13.14 15.48 -16.03
CA ARG A 37 12.22 15.62 -14.91
C ARG A 37 10.79 15.63 -15.44
N ASP A 38 9.85 15.22 -14.60
CA ASP A 38 8.42 15.29 -14.90
C ASP A 38 8.05 16.69 -15.37
N THR A 39 7.62 16.77 -16.62
CA THR A 39 7.37 18.04 -17.31
C THR A 39 5.94 18.02 -17.82
N ILE A 40 5.15 19.00 -17.40
CA ILE A 40 3.80 19.21 -17.90
C ILE A 40 3.84 20.31 -18.96
N ILE A 41 3.20 20.06 -20.10
CA ILE A 41 3.02 21.05 -21.16
C ILE A 41 1.53 21.29 -21.40
N ASN A 42 1.17 22.55 -21.64
CA ASN A 42 -0.18 22.90 -22.05
C ASN A 42 -0.25 22.97 -23.58
N LEU A 43 -1.09 22.12 -24.18
CA LEU A 43 -1.33 22.07 -25.62
C LEU A 43 -2.84 22.18 -25.89
N SER A 44 -3.23 23.20 -26.65
CA SER A 44 -4.64 23.44 -27.04
C SER A 44 -5.62 23.48 -25.86
N GLY A 45 -5.17 24.00 -24.70
CA GLY A 45 -5.99 24.11 -23.49
C GLY A 45 -6.10 22.83 -22.65
N ALA A 46 -5.38 21.77 -23.00
CA ALA A 46 -5.24 20.56 -22.19
C ALA A 46 -3.80 20.44 -21.65
N ASP A 47 -3.67 19.91 -20.44
CA ASP A 47 -2.37 19.58 -19.86
C ASP A 47 -1.95 18.16 -20.25
N TRP A 48 -0.68 18.02 -20.60
CA TRP A 48 -0.08 16.77 -21.03
C TRP A 48 1.20 16.53 -20.24
N ASN A 49 1.38 15.31 -19.76
CA ASN A 49 2.62 14.90 -19.13
C ASN A 49 3.60 14.43 -20.22
N VAL A 50 4.85 14.91 -20.18
CA VAL A 50 5.93 14.46 -21.07
C VAL A 50 6.58 13.23 -20.45
N LEU A 51 6.39 12.07 -21.07
CA LEU A 51 6.90 10.79 -20.61
C LEU A 51 8.28 10.49 -21.21
N ASN A 52 8.56 11.02 -22.41
CA ASN A 52 9.87 10.88 -23.04
C ASN A 52 10.17 12.04 -23.98
N ALA A 53 11.46 12.29 -24.21
CA ALA A 53 11.93 13.33 -25.11
C ALA A 53 13.16 12.89 -25.89
N ARG A 54 13.21 13.21 -27.19
CA ARG A 54 14.38 13.00 -28.04
C ARG A 54 14.59 14.19 -28.97
N PRO A 55 15.73 14.90 -28.86
CA PRO A 55 16.74 14.82 -27.80
C PRO A 55 16.26 15.31 -26.43
N LYS A 56 16.94 14.90 -25.34
CA LYS A 56 16.48 15.16 -23.95
C LYS A 56 16.81 16.56 -23.42
N THR A 57 17.83 17.22 -23.96
CA THR A 57 18.35 18.49 -23.42
C THR A 57 18.35 19.61 -24.45
N ARG A 58 18.25 20.86 -23.97
CA ARG A 58 18.25 22.06 -24.82
C ARG A 58 19.44 22.18 -25.73
N ALA A 59 20.63 21.87 -25.23
CA ALA A 59 21.84 21.86 -26.04
C ALA A 59 21.72 20.92 -27.25
N GLN A 60 21.07 19.77 -27.08
CA GLN A 60 20.93 18.77 -28.13
C GLN A 60 19.83 19.15 -29.14
N TYR A 61 18.62 19.50 -28.67
CA TYR A 61 17.53 19.83 -29.60
C TYR A 61 17.72 21.19 -30.29
N THR A 62 18.47 22.12 -29.70
CA THR A 62 18.90 23.37 -30.37
C THR A 62 19.87 23.06 -31.52
N LYS A 63 20.73 22.05 -31.34
CA LYS A 63 21.68 21.62 -32.36
C LYS A 63 20.99 20.88 -33.52
N SER A 64 20.06 19.97 -33.22
CA SER A 64 19.30 19.24 -34.25
C SER A 64 18.17 20.06 -34.87
N LYS A 65 17.71 21.12 -34.18
CA LYS A 65 16.50 21.91 -34.49
C LYS A 65 15.21 21.11 -34.45
N THR A 66 15.25 19.90 -33.89
CA THR A 66 14.13 18.97 -33.81
C THR A 66 14.03 18.39 -32.40
N LEU A 67 12.81 18.15 -31.96
CA LEU A 67 12.46 17.55 -30.69
C LEU A 67 11.22 16.67 -30.88
N ILE A 68 11.27 15.45 -30.39
CA ILE A 68 10.13 14.54 -30.34
C ILE A 68 9.77 14.35 -28.87
N LEU A 69 8.50 14.59 -28.52
CA LEU A 69 7.97 14.40 -27.19
C LEU A 69 6.90 13.31 -27.23
N TRP A 70 7.10 12.27 -26.42
CA TRP A 70 6.06 11.30 -26.11
C TRP A 70 5.28 11.82 -24.92
N ILE A 71 3.99 12.03 -25.12
CA ILE A 71 3.14 12.71 -24.17
C ILE A 71 1.89 11.89 -23.90
N ARG A 72 1.33 12.08 -22.71
CA ARG A 72 0.04 11.52 -22.34
C ARG A 72 -0.83 12.60 -21.74
N ARG A 73 -2.10 12.64 -22.14
CA ARG A 73 -3.06 13.63 -21.64
C ARG A 73 -3.23 13.43 -20.14
N ILE A 74 -3.19 14.52 -19.38
CA ILE A 74 -3.55 14.50 -17.97
C ILE A 74 -5.07 14.58 -17.91
N GLU A 75 -5.71 13.50 -17.51
CA GLU A 75 -7.14 13.50 -17.20
C GLU A 75 -7.33 14.04 -15.78
N MET A 76 -7.90 15.23 -15.66
CA MET A 76 -8.36 15.72 -14.36
C MET A 76 -9.65 14.99 -13.99
N VAL A 77 -9.50 13.97 -13.14
CA VAL A 77 -10.63 13.34 -12.47
C VAL A 77 -11.11 14.30 -11.38
N ASN A 78 -12.42 14.52 -11.29
CA ASN A 78 -12.96 15.24 -10.15
C ASN A 78 -12.60 14.46 -8.88
N PRO A 79 -11.98 15.08 -7.85
CA PRO A 79 -11.64 14.37 -6.61
C PRO A 79 -12.84 13.66 -5.97
N HIS A 80 -14.07 14.14 -6.22
CA HIS A 80 -15.31 13.51 -5.73
C HIS A 80 -15.66 12.20 -6.43
N ASP A 81 -15.07 11.94 -7.59
CA ASP A 81 -15.19 10.69 -8.34
C ASP A 81 -14.07 9.69 -7.99
N ILE A 82 -13.10 10.10 -7.16
CA ILE A 82 -12.07 9.21 -6.63
C ILE A 82 -12.67 8.40 -5.49
N LEU A 83 -12.76 7.10 -5.70
CA LEU A 83 -13.23 6.14 -4.69
C LEU A 83 -12.08 5.71 -3.78
N TYR A 84 -12.42 5.41 -2.53
CA TYR A 84 -11.54 4.67 -1.63
C TYR A 84 -11.34 3.24 -2.13
N SER A 85 -10.12 2.73 -1.98
CA SER A 85 -9.71 1.35 -2.30
C SER A 85 -10.11 0.34 -1.24
N LEU A 86 -10.38 0.80 0.00
CA LEU A 86 -10.78 -0.04 1.13
C LEU A 86 -12.02 0.55 1.80
N PRO A 87 -12.91 -0.30 2.34
CA PRO A 87 -14.07 0.15 3.11
C PRO A 87 -13.69 0.63 4.52
N SER A 88 -12.47 0.35 4.98
CA SER A 88 -11.98 0.75 6.30
C SER A 88 -10.45 0.83 6.38
N ILE A 89 -9.95 1.73 7.23
CA ILE A 89 -8.53 1.78 7.66
C ILE A 89 -8.41 1.85 9.18
N CYS A 90 -7.26 1.43 9.70
CA CYS A 90 -6.93 1.50 11.11
C CYS A 90 -6.34 2.89 11.47
N ASP A 91 -7.01 3.64 12.36
CA ASP A 91 -6.57 4.98 12.81
C ASP A 91 -5.27 4.95 13.64
N PRO A 92 -5.07 3.99 14.58
CA PRO A 92 -3.82 3.90 15.32
C PRO A 92 -2.72 3.32 14.42
N ILE A 93 -2.07 4.21 13.67
CA ILE A 93 -0.90 3.93 12.85
C ILE A 93 0.34 4.03 13.75
N PRO A 94 1.20 2.99 13.80
CA PRO A 94 2.44 3.02 14.53
C PRO A 94 3.38 4.14 14.09
N GLU A 95 4.07 4.74 15.06
CA GLU A 95 5.16 5.66 14.77
C GLU A 95 6.33 4.93 14.09
N VAL A 96 7.09 5.67 13.28
CA VAL A 96 8.36 5.20 12.72
C VAL A 96 9.54 5.73 13.54
N ASN A 97 10.69 5.08 13.45
CA ASN A 97 11.94 5.51 14.08
C ASN A 97 13.00 5.87 13.04
N ASP A 98 14.10 6.45 13.51
CA ASP A 98 15.21 6.92 12.66
C ASP A 98 16.19 5.81 12.25
N ARG A 99 15.83 4.53 12.38
CA ARG A 99 16.70 3.43 11.90
C ARG A 99 16.50 3.21 10.42
N ASP A 100 17.62 3.16 9.71
CA ASP A 100 17.67 2.80 8.30
C ASP A 100 17.23 1.33 8.10
N ILE A 101 16.54 1.11 6.98
CA ILE A 101 16.16 -0.22 6.50
C ILE A 101 17.36 -0.97 5.89
N SER A 102 17.42 -2.29 6.07
CA SER A 102 18.39 -3.17 5.39
C SER A 102 17.90 -3.66 4.04
N GLY A 103 16.58 -3.63 3.80
CA GLY A 103 15.92 -4.20 2.62
C GLY A 103 15.34 -5.61 2.85
N ASP A 104 15.54 -6.19 4.04
CA ASP A 104 15.00 -7.51 4.42
C ASP A 104 13.69 -7.40 5.24
N GLU A 105 13.21 -6.19 5.47
CA GLU A 105 12.03 -5.93 6.28
C GLU A 105 10.74 -6.20 5.53
N LEU A 106 9.69 -6.56 6.29
CA LEU A 106 8.37 -6.67 5.72
C LEU A 106 7.91 -5.26 5.30
N THR A 107 7.64 -5.07 4.02
CA THR A 107 7.08 -3.82 3.51
C THR A 107 5.57 -3.95 3.39
N ILE A 108 4.83 -3.01 3.96
CA ILE A 108 3.36 -2.97 3.90
C ILE A 108 2.87 -1.62 3.41
N ALA A 109 1.66 -1.56 2.85
CA ALA A 109 0.96 -0.30 2.66
C ALA A 109 0.45 0.24 4.00
N GLU A 110 0.36 1.56 4.13
CA GLU A 110 -0.11 2.20 5.36
C GLU A 110 -1.57 1.86 5.66
N ASP A 111 -2.39 1.82 4.61
CA ASP A 111 -3.81 1.47 4.65
C ASP A 111 -4.08 -0.02 4.90
N ASP A 112 -3.12 -0.90 4.59
CA ASP A 112 -3.17 -2.34 4.90
C ASP A 112 -2.86 -2.66 6.38
N TRP A 113 -2.44 -1.67 7.17
CA TRP A 113 -2.14 -1.87 8.57
C TRP A 113 -3.32 -2.47 9.34
N ARG A 114 -3.12 -3.69 9.86
CA ARG A 114 -4.10 -4.43 10.66
C ARG A 114 -5.45 -4.63 9.96
N GLN A 115 -5.47 -4.88 8.65
CA GLN A 115 -6.70 -5.29 7.94
C GLN A 115 -7.08 -6.75 8.14
N PHE A 116 -6.09 -7.59 8.45
CA PHE A 116 -6.28 -8.98 8.81
C PHE A 116 -5.45 -9.30 10.06
N GLU A 117 -6.09 -9.65 11.19
CA GLU A 117 -5.40 -9.78 12.48
C GLU A 117 -6.05 -10.78 13.43
N LEU A 118 -5.26 -11.26 14.41
CA LEU A 118 -5.73 -11.98 15.58
C LEU A 118 -6.04 -11.01 16.72
N ILE A 119 -7.22 -11.14 17.33
CA ILE A 119 -7.72 -10.25 18.37
C ILE A 119 -8.22 -11.05 19.56
N SER A 120 -7.95 -10.61 20.80
CA SER A 120 -8.51 -11.27 21.98
C SER A 120 -10.04 -11.30 21.95
N ASN A 121 -10.62 -12.49 22.18
CA ASN A 121 -12.07 -12.68 22.20
C ASN A 121 -12.78 -11.84 23.28
N LYS A 122 -12.05 -11.39 24.31
CA LYS A 122 -12.52 -10.42 25.33
C LYS A 122 -12.91 -9.07 24.74
N LEU A 123 -12.50 -8.79 23.50
CA LEU A 123 -12.78 -7.57 22.77
C LEU A 123 -13.89 -7.75 21.72
N ALA A 124 -14.57 -8.90 21.68
CA ALA A 124 -15.60 -9.23 20.69
C ALA A 124 -16.64 -8.11 20.52
N ASP A 125 -17.22 -7.59 21.61
CA ASP A 125 -18.20 -6.49 21.53
C ASP A 125 -17.68 -5.23 20.85
N LYS A 126 -16.37 -4.94 20.98
CA LYS A 126 -15.74 -3.79 20.33
C LYS A 126 -15.50 -4.07 18.85
N VAL A 127 -15.04 -5.28 18.54
CA VAL A 127 -14.82 -5.73 17.16
C VAL A 127 -16.13 -5.75 16.39
N ASP A 128 -17.18 -6.34 16.96
CA ASP A 128 -18.48 -6.48 16.31
C ASP A 128 -19.12 -5.10 16.02
N LYS A 129 -18.93 -4.12 16.90
CA LYS A 129 -19.36 -2.72 16.66
C LYS A 129 -18.61 -2.05 15.51
N GLU A 130 -17.32 -2.30 15.36
CA GLU A 130 -16.54 -1.75 14.25
C GLU A 130 -16.89 -2.48 12.95
N ILE A 131 -17.01 -3.81 12.95
CA ILE A 131 -17.49 -4.60 11.80
C ILE A 131 -18.86 -4.13 11.32
N ALA A 132 -19.79 -3.83 12.23
CA ALA A 132 -21.11 -3.32 11.86
C ALA A 132 -21.04 -2.00 11.09
N LYS A 133 -20.10 -1.10 11.44
CA LYS A 133 -19.90 0.16 10.71
C LYS A 133 -19.30 -0.08 9.32
N ILE A 134 -18.30 -0.95 9.22
CA ILE A 134 -17.69 -1.30 7.93
C ILE A 134 -18.73 -1.96 7.01
N ARG A 135 -19.61 -2.80 7.58
CA ARG A 135 -20.71 -3.41 6.83
C ARG A 135 -21.66 -2.36 6.24
N LEU A 136 -21.98 -1.30 6.98
CA LEU A 136 -22.78 -0.18 6.45
C LEU A 136 -22.07 0.54 5.30
N ILE A 137 -20.74 0.68 5.33
CA ILE A 137 -19.96 1.22 4.20
C ILE A 137 -20.08 0.31 2.98
N ASN A 138 -19.89 -1.00 3.17
CA ASN A 138 -20.04 -1.98 2.10
C ASN A 138 -21.44 -1.98 1.48
N GLU A 139 -22.49 -1.81 2.28
CA GLU A 139 -23.88 -1.82 1.81
C GLU A 139 -24.30 -0.52 1.10
N ASN A 140 -23.82 0.64 1.57
CA ASN A 140 -24.36 1.93 1.14
C ASN A 140 -23.42 2.77 0.28
N ALA A 141 -22.11 2.52 0.34
CA ALA A 141 -21.10 3.37 -0.31
C ALA A 141 -20.29 2.63 -1.40
N ALA A 142 -20.46 1.33 -1.58
CA ALA A 142 -19.77 0.56 -2.61
C ALA A 142 -20.21 0.98 -4.02
N VAL A 143 -19.25 1.26 -4.89
CA VAL A 143 -19.45 1.65 -6.29
C VAL A 143 -18.39 0.97 -7.16
N GLY A 144 -18.80 0.00 -7.98
CA GLY A 144 -17.86 -0.76 -8.79
C GLY A 144 -16.88 -1.54 -7.91
N VAL A 145 -15.58 -1.22 -8.03
CA VAL A 145 -14.49 -1.87 -7.27
C VAL A 145 -14.03 -1.06 -6.05
N GLY A 146 -14.66 0.08 -5.76
CA GLY A 146 -14.27 0.97 -4.66
C GLY A 146 -15.45 1.47 -3.83
N TRP A 147 -15.19 2.41 -2.93
CA TRP A 147 -16.20 2.97 -2.03
C TRP A 147 -16.17 4.50 -2.02
N ARG A 148 -17.35 5.15 -1.92
CA ARG A 148 -17.46 6.62 -1.78
C ARG A 148 -17.14 7.12 -0.38
N GLU A 149 -17.25 6.25 0.59
CA GLU A 149 -17.00 6.51 2.00
C GLU A 149 -16.13 5.40 2.57
N MET A 150 -15.45 5.69 3.67
CA MET A 150 -14.59 4.73 4.35
C MET A 150 -14.76 4.90 5.85
N HIS A 151 -14.76 3.78 6.58
CA HIS A 151 -14.82 3.80 8.04
C HIS A 151 -13.41 3.84 8.65
N ILE A 152 -13.10 4.89 9.41
CA ILE A 152 -11.85 5.00 10.17
C ILE A 152 -12.01 4.29 11.51
N ARG A 153 -11.35 3.14 11.65
CA ARG A 153 -11.46 2.25 12.81
C ARG A 153 -10.50 2.65 13.91
N LYS A 154 -11.05 2.89 15.10
CA LYS A 154 -10.27 3.34 16.29
C LYS A 154 -10.09 2.26 17.34
N LYS A 155 -10.78 1.13 17.21
CA LYS A 155 -10.81 0.07 18.21
C LYS A 155 -10.72 -1.33 17.57
N PRO A 156 -10.20 -2.33 18.30
CA PRO A 156 -9.45 -2.17 19.54
C PRO A 156 -8.08 -1.49 19.28
N GLU A 157 -7.66 -0.69 20.25
CA GLU A 157 -6.37 0.00 20.23
C GLU A 157 -5.22 -0.97 20.51
N ILE A 158 -5.43 -1.86 21.48
CA ILE A 158 -4.53 -2.98 21.80
C ILE A 158 -5.32 -4.29 21.62
N PRO A 159 -5.14 -5.00 20.49
CA PRO A 159 -5.84 -6.25 20.16
C PRO A 159 -5.51 -7.42 21.08
N ILE A 160 -4.25 -7.51 21.53
CA ILE A 160 -3.77 -8.63 22.33
C ILE A 160 -3.83 -8.26 23.82
N ALA A 161 -4.80 -8.85 24.52
CA ALA A 161 -4.95 -8.66 25.97
C ALA A 161 -4.07 -9.60 26.82
N SER A 162 -3.47 -10.61 26.18
CA SER A 162 -2.64 -11.62 26.83
C SER A 162 -1.18 -11.15 26.91
N ASN A 163 -0.48 -11.51 27.98
CA ASN A 163 0.93 -11.17 28.13
C ASN A 163 1.82 -12.14 27.33
N ILE A 164 2.02 -11.85 26.04
CA ILE A 164 2.83 -12.68 25.13
C ILE A 164 4.19 -11.99 24.92
N ALA A 165 5.27 -12.67 25.30
CA ALA A 165 6.62 -12.21 24.95
C ALA A 165 6.92 -12.56 23.49
N LEU A 166 7.53 -11.63 22.73
CA LEU A 166 7.86 -11.86 21.32
C LEU A 166 8.71 -13.14 21.08
N PRO A 167 9.73 -13.47 21.90
CA PRO A 167 10.45 -14.73 21.76
C PRO A 167 9.56 -15.98 21.95
N HIS A 168 8.52 -15.88 22.78
CA HIS A 168 7.57 -16.97 22.96
C HIS A 168 6.68 -17.13 21.73
N LEU A 169 6.22 -16.03 21.13
CA LEU A 169 5.45 -16.07 19.88
C LEU A 169 6.28 -16.70 18.75
N ALA A 170 7.53 -16.26 18.56
CA ALA A 170 8.43 -16.83 17.56
C ALA A 170 8.64 -18.34 17.75
N SER A 171 8.82 -18.79 19.01
CA SER A 171 8.93 -20.20 19.34
C SER A 171 7.67 -21.00 19.02
N LEU A 172 6.47 -20.44 19.23
CA LEU A 172 5.20 -21.10 18.89
C LEU A 172 4.99 -21.22 17.38
N LEU A 173 5.46 -20.23 16.63
CA LEU A 173 5.49 -20.23 15.16
C LEU A 173 6.63 -21.08 14.59
N LYS A 174 7.48 -21.67 15.43
CA LYS A 174 8.68 -22.44 15.06
C LYS A 174 9.66 -21.67 14.16
N VAL A 175 9.71 -20.35 14.29
CA VAL A 175 10.65 -19.49 13.54
C VAL A 175 11.77 -18.99 14.45
N PRO A 176 12.94 -18.60 13.90
CA PRO A 176 13.97 -17.94 14.67
C PRO A 176 13.43 -16.69 15.35
N ASN A 177 13.87 -16.43 16.60
CA ASN A 177 13.61 -15.17 17.28
C ASN A 177 14.53 -14.05 16.76
N LYS A 178 14.45 -13.79 15.45
CA LYS A 178 15.18 -12.75 14.74
C LYS A 178 14.20 -12.06 13.80
N SER A 179 13.58 -11.00 14.29
CA SER A 179 12.70 -10.18 13.46
C SER A 179 13.53 -9.26 12.58
N THR A 180 13.14 -9.10 11.31
CA THR A 180 13.71 -8.08 10.42
C THR A 180 13.04 -6.72 10.64
N GLY A 181 11.80 -6.70 11.15
CA GLY A 181 11.04 -5.48 11.38
C GLY A 181 10.06 -5.21 10.23
N ILE A 182 9.42 -4.04 10.27
CA ILE A 182 8.39 -3.63 9.32
C ILE A 182 8.70 -2.20 8.85
N THR A 183 8.46 -1.92 7.57
CA THR A 183 8.49 -0.58 6.99
C THR A 183 7.25 -0.33 6.13
N TYR A 184 6.88 0.92 5.92
CA TYR A 184 5.85 1.30 4.96
C TYR A 184 6.41 1.41 3.54
N HIS A 185 5.59 1.16 2.52
CA HIS A 185 5.98 1.38 1.12
C HIS A 185 6.52 2.80 0.91
N GLY A 186 7.72 2.90 0.31
CA GLY A 186 8.39 4.17 0.04
C GLY A 186 9.07 4.82 1.26
N SER A 187 8.91 4.27 2.47
CA SER A 187 9.62 4.72 3.66
C SER A 187 11.07 4.22 3.70
N ARG A 188 11.95 4.98 4.35
CA ARG A 188 13.32 4.57 4.69
C ARG A 188 13.51 4.27 6.17
N SER A 189 12.42 4.28 6.93
CA SER A 189 12.36 4.18 8.38
C SER A 189 11.55 2.97 8.81
N LEU A 190 11.98 2.31 9.88
CA LEU A 190 11.27 1.20 10.49
C LEU A 190 10.12 1.66 11.38
N ILE A 191 9.05 0.86 11.45
CA ILE A 191 8.01 0.99 12.47
C ILE A 191 8.65 0.76 13.86
N THR A 192 8.39 1.68 14.79
CA THR A 192 8.81 1.61 16.19
C THR A 192 8.20 0.38 16.87
N ASP A 193 9.06 -0.40 17.52
CA ASP A 193 8.72 -1.70 18.12
C ASP A 193 8.07 -2.69 17.15
N GLY A 194 8.20 -2.44 15.84
CA GLY A 194 7.68 -3.29 14.78
C GLY A 194 8.42 -4.62 14.71
N TYR A 195 7.68 -5.69 14.46
CA TYR A 195 8.25 -7.00 14.21
C TYR A 195 7.54 -7.69 13.04
N SER A 196 8.30 -8.41 12.24
CA SER A 196 7.84 -9.40 11.27
C SER A 196 8.44 -10.76 11.62
N LEU A 197 7.66 -11.82 11.42
CA LEU A 197 8.05 -13.22 11.53
C LEU A 197 7.55 -13.96 10.30
N THR A 198 8.47 -14.38 9.44
CA THR A 198 8.16 -15.11 8.20
C THR A 198 8.24 -16.61 8.47
N LEU A 199 7.19 -17.33 8.11
CA LEU A 199 7.08 -18.79 8.20
C LEU A 199 7.79 -19.45 6.99
N ASN A 200 7.89 -20.78 6.99
CA ASN A 200 8.64 -21.52 5.97
C ASN A 200 8.05 -21.43 4.54
N ASP A 201 6.82 -20.96 4.42
CA ASP A 201 6.04 -20.79 3.19
C ASP A 201 5.94 -19.31 2.78
N ASP A 202 6.86 -18.47 3.25
CA ASP A 202 6.90 -17.02 3.07
C ASP A 202 5.69 -16.26 3.67
N PHE A 203 4.74 -16.99 4.26
CA PHE A 203 3.61 -16.41 4.97
C PHE A 203 4.12 -15.65 6.19
N SER A 204 3.67 -14.41 6.35
CA SER A 204 4.23 -13.52 7.37
C SER A 204 3.20 -13.13 8.41
N VAL A 205 3.63 -13.10 9.67
CA VAL A 205 2.88 -12.51 10.79
C VAL A 205 3.66 -11.32 11.29
N TYR A 206 2.97 -10.22 11.55
CA TYR A 206 3.61 -8.96 11.90
C TYR A 206 2.86 -8.23 13.00
N GLY A 207 3.45 -7.18 13.54
CA GLY A 207 2.78 -6.32 14.51
C GLY A 207 3.77 -5.43 15.26
N ILE A 208 3.34 -4.96 16.42
CA ILE A 208 4.18 -4.21 17.35
C ILE A 208 4.33 -4.97 18.67
N ALA A 209 5.52 -4.90 19.25
CA ALA A 209 5.84 -5.50 20.53
C ALA A 209 6.64 -4.56 21.46
N PRO A 210 6.03 -3.47 21.97
CA PRO A 210 6.70 -2.54 22.86
C PRO A 210 7.31 -3.26 24.09
N ASN A 211 8.59 -2.98 24.38
CA ASN A 211 9.35 -3.66 25.42
C ASN A 211 9.36 -5.21 25.29
N GLY A 212 9.27 -5.72 24.06
CA GLY A 212 9.24 -7.16 23.75
C GLY A 212 7.91 -7.84 24.10
N ARG A 213 6.85 -7.09 24.37
CA ARG A 213 5.50 -7.61 24.66
C ARG A 213 4.56 -7.37 23.49
N VAL A 214 4.10 -8.45 22.89
CA VAL A 214 3.25 -8.42 21.70
C VAL A 214 1.91 -7.75 22.02
N GLN A 215 1.58 -6.71 21.26
CA GLN A 215 0.31 -6.00 21.36
C GLN A 215 -0.59 -6.18 20.13
N VAL A 216 0.00 -6.46 18.97
CA VAL A 216 -0.69 -6.68 17.68
C VAL A 216 -0.13 -7.95 17.06
N ILE A 217 -0.99 -8.82 16.52
CA ILE A 217 -0.61 -9.94 15.64
C ILE A 217 -1.47 -9.82 14.38
N ALA A 218 -0.94 -9.17 13.35
CA ALA A 218 -1.53 -9.03 12.05
C ALA A 218 -0.96 -10.05 11.06
N ILE A 219 -1.74 -10.37 10.04
CA ILE A 219 -1.45 -11.35 9.01
C ILE A 219 -1.02 -10.61 7.75
N GLY A 220 0.14 -10.96 7.19
CA GLY A 220 0.60 -10.43 5.91
C GLY A 220 -0.34 -10.85 4.79
N GLN A 221 -0.78 -9.89 3.99
CA GLN A 221 -1.67 -10.12 2.85
C GLN A 221 -0.88 -9.90 1.56
N ASP A 222 -0.09 -10.90 1.17
CA ASP A 222 0.49 -10.95 -0.19
C ASP A 222 -0.44 -11.81 -1.05
N SER A 223 -0.98 -11.22 -2.13
CA SER A 223 -1.90 -11.89 -3.06
C SER A 223 -1.31 -13.14 -3.73
N ASN A 224 0.01 -13.34 -3.66
CA ASN A 224 0.68 -14.51 -4.23
C ASN A 224 0.99 -15.59 -3.19
N ILE A 225 0.78 -15.33 -1.89
CA ILE A 225 1.21 -16.20 -0.80
C ILE A 225 0.01 -16.58 0.07
N SER A 226 -0.38 -17.85 0.00
CA SER A 226 -1.33 -18.46 0.95
C SER A 226 -0.60 -19.21 2.05
N ALA A 227 -1.18 -19.24 3.25
CA ALA A 227 -0.65 -20.08 4.32
C ALA A 227 -0.79 -21.57 3.97
N SER A 228 0.30 -22.31 4.12
CA SER A 228 0.32 -23.77 4.10
C SER A 228 -0.49 -24.35 5.26
N VAL A 229 -0.85 -25.63 5.14
CA VAL A 229 -1.57 -26.34 6.21
C VAL A 229 -0.80 -26.29 7.52
N GLU A 230 0.54 -26.40 7.51
CA GLU A 230 1.34 -26.32 8.74
C GLU A 230 1.25 -24.93 9.37
N SER A 231 1.43 -23.86 8.59
CA SER A 231 1.31 -22.47 9.05
C SER A 231 -0.07 -22.17 9.65
N ILE A 232 -1.13 -22.66 9.01
CA ILE A 232 -2.51 -22.54 9.52
C ILE A 232 -2.65 -23.25 10.87
N GLU A 233 -2.12 -24.48 11.03
CA GLU A 233 -2.19 -25.18 12.32
C GLU A 233 -1.43 -24.46 13.43
N LEU A 234 -0.28 -23.86 13.14
CA LEU A 234 0.48 -23.07 14.12
C LEU A 234 -0.32 -21.85 14.60
N LEU A 235 -0.90 -21.09 13.67
CA LEU A 235 -1.75 -19.94 13.99
C LEU A 235 -3.00 -20.34 14.76
N LEU A 236 -3.61 -21.47 14.41
CA LEU A 236 -4.78 -21.97 15.13
C LEU A 236 -4.44 -22.41 16.56
N GLN A 237 -3.29 -23.06 16.77
CA GLN A 237 -2.80 -23.39 18.11
C GLN A 237 -2.55 -22.13 18.95
N ILE A 238 -1.95 -21.09 18.35
CA ILE A 238 -1.75 -19.78 19.00
C ILE A 238 -3.09 -19.16 19.37
N ALA A 239 -4.04 -19.12 18.43
CA ALA A 239 -5.37 -18.56 18.63
C ALA A 239 -6.11 -19.27 19.77
N ARG A 240 -6.11 -20.60 19.81
CA ARG A 240 -6.69 -21.38 20.93
C ARG A 240 -5.98 -21.09 22.25
N LYS A 241 -4.65 -21.13 22.26
CA LYS A 241 -3.84 -20.95 23.47
C LYS A 241 -4.08 -19.60 24.14
N PHE A 242 -4.28 -18.54 23.35
CA PHE A 242 -4.43 -17.18 23.86
C PHE A 242 -5.85 -16.63 23.78
N ASN A 243 -6.84 -17.46 23.40
CA ASN A 243 -8.24 -17.08 23.19
C ASN A 243 -8.37 -15.88 22.23
N LEU A 244 -7.83 -16.04 21.02
CA LEU A 244 -7.86 -15.04 19.97
C LEU A 244 -8.83 -15.48 18.87
N ASP A 245 -9.62 -14.54 18.38
CA ASP A 245 -10.41 -14.68 17.15
C ASP A 245 -9.59 -14.12 15.99
N LEU A 246 -9.80 -14.67 14.79
CA LEU A 246 -9.28 -14.11 13.55
C LEU A 246 -10.31 -13.15 12.95
N VAL A 247 -9.84 -11.97 12.56
CA VAL A 247 -10.69 -10.89 12.07
C VAL A 247 -10.15 -10.37 10.73
N HIS A 248 -10.99 -10.43 9.70
CA HIS A 248 -10.76 -9.80 8.42
C HIS A 248 -11.71 -8.61 8.28
N TRP A 249 -11.17 -7.40 8.43
CA TRP A 249 -11.95 -6.18 8.62
C TRP A 249 -12.69 -5.78 7.36
N CYS A 250 -12.01 -5.73 6.21
CA CYS A 250 -12.62 -5.36 4.93
C CYS A 250 -13.71 -6.34 4.51
N ARG A 251 -13.55 -7.64 4.83
CA ARG A 251 -14.57 -8.67 4.57
C ARG A 251 -15.66 -8.74 5.64
N CYS A 252 -15.56 -7.97 6.73
CA CYS A 252 -16.52 -7.97 7.84
C CYS A 252 -16.69 -9.35 8.51
N ILE A 253 -15.61 -10.13 8.61
CA ILE A 253 -15.61 -11.50 9.16
C ILE A 253 -14.83 -11.54 10.47
N ARG A 254 -15.42 -12.15 11.51
CA ARG A 254 -14.75 -12.57 12.74
C ARG A 254 -15.06 -14.04 12.98
N VAL A 255 -14.02 -14.84 13.20
CA VAL A 255 -14.16 -16.29 13.42
C VAL A 255 -13.32 -16.73 14.60
N SER A 256 -13.88 -17.60 15.43
CA SER A 256 -13.15 -18.25 16.51
C SER A 256 -12.27 -19.36 15.96
N PRO A 257 -11.25 -19.85 16.69
CA PRO A 257 -10.36 -20.90 16.19
C PRO A 257 -11.02 -22.27 16.02
N ASP A 258 -12.25 -22.45 16.51
CA ASP A 258 -13.01 -23.68 16.31
C ASP A 258 -14.01 -23.59 15.15
N ASP A 259 -14.13 -22.42 14.53
CA ASP A 259 -14.92 -22.22 13.32
C ASP A 259 -14.16 -22.75 12.08
N PRO A 260 -14.78 -23.60 11.24
CA PRO A 260 -14.16 -24.09 10.00
C PRO A 260 -13.66 -22.96 9.08
N ALA A 261 -14.30 -21.81 9.08
CA ALA A 261 -13.93 -20.66 8.26
C ALA A 261 -12.58 -20.05 8.66
N PHE A 262 -12.08 -20.28 9.88
CA PHE A 262 -10.74 -19.84 10.30
C PHE A 262 -9.66 -20.33 9.33
N ARG A 263 -9.73 -21.60 8.93
CA ARG A 263 -8.78 -22.20 7.99
C ARG A 263 -8.93 -21.63 6.59
N SER A 264 -10.17 -21.52 6.14
CA SER A 264 -10.50 -21.02 4.80
C SER A 264 -10.02 -19.59 4.60
N LEU A 265 -10.08 -18.73 5.62
CA LEU A 265 -9.61 -17.35 5.53
C LEU A 265 -8.09 -17.25 5.37
N LEU A 266 -7.32 -18.13 6.00
CA LEU A 266 -5.85 -18.12 5.89
C LEU A 266 -5.33 -18.83 4.63
N ALA A 267 -6.12 -19.74 4.07
CA ALA A 267 -5.77 -20.48 2.86
C ALA A 267 -6.05 -19.69 1.56
N GLN A 268 -6.91 -18.68 1.62
CA GLN A 268 -7.22 -17.81 0.48
C GLN A 268 -6.14 -16.73 0.35
N SER A 269 -5.44 -16.70 -0.79
CA SER A 269 -4.77 -15.48 -1.23
C SER A 269 -5.82 -14.51 -1.76
N GLU A 270 -5.67 -13.21 -1.48
CA GLU A 270 -6.57 -12.18 -2.01
C GLU A 270 -6.41 -11.99 -3.53
#